data_AF-A0AAE5QBK8-F1
#
_entry.id   AF-A0AAE5QBK8-F1
#
_cell.length_a   1.000
_cell.length_b   1.000
_cell.length_c   1.000
_cell.angle_alpha   90.00
_cell.angle_beta   90.00
_cell.angle_gamma   90.00
#
_symmetry.space_group_name_H-M   'P 1'
#
loop_
_entity.id
_entity.type
_entity.pdbx_description
1 polymer ?
#
loop_
_entity_poly.entity_id
_entity_poly.type
_entity_poly.pdbx_seq_one_letter_code
_entity_poly.pdbx_strand_id
1 'polypeptide(L)'
;MREAAFVKQNKEKWIAFEKAINLGASTDPDELANGYIQLTNDLAYAQTYYAESKTLLYLNELASLAHQKIYKNKKESKNRILSFWITEFPLFFRQYHNTLGIAFLIFIIASAIGSLSAINDATFVRLILGDAYVNETLNNIANGDPAAIYKGGSEIGSFLGITINNIRVAFLAFAFGVITSIGTAYILFSNGVMLGAFITFFYTKGVFFEANKQIWLHGTIEISVIIIAGCAGLIMGNSILFPKTYARRVSFMKGAKDGLKVVVSTIPFFIIAGFIEGFITRYTNMPNWLAFIIIGTSLFLIIFYYIAYPILLNTKHERQLHTAKG
;
A
#
# COMPACT_ATOMS: atom_id res chain seq x y z
N MET A 1 36.48 -42.01 3.05
CA MET A 1 37.77 -41.75 2.35
C MET A 1 38.72 -41.04 3.32
N ARG A 2 40.05 -41.19 3.22
CA ARG A 2 40.98 -40.34 4.01
C ARG A 2 41.01 -38.94 3.42
N GLU A 3 41.11 -37.89 4.25
CA GLU A 3 41.06 -36.49 3.80
C GLU A 3 42.04 -36.20 2.66
N ALA A 4 43.29 -36.68 2.76
CA ALA A 4 44.30 -36.48 1.71
C ALA A 4 43.89 -37.04 0.34
N ALA A 5 43.15 -38.16 0.30
CA ALA A 5 42.66 -38.74 -0.95
C ALA A 5 41.46 -37.93 -1.50
N PHE A 6 40.60 -37.43 -0.62
CA PHE A 6 39.48 -36.56 -0.98
C PHE A 6 39.98 -35.24 -1.59
N VAL A 7 40.97 -34.62 -0.96
CA VAL A 7 41.63 -33.42 -1.48
C VAL A 7 42.30 -33.72 -2.83
N LYS A 8 43.06 -34.81 -2.94
CA LYS A 8 43.74 -35.17 -4.19
C LYS A 8 42.75 -35.35 -5.36
N GLN A 9 41.56 -35.90 -5.09
CA GLN A 9 40.55 -36.15 -6.13
C GLN A 9 39.83 -34.88 -6.60
N ASN A 10 39.58 -33.91 -5.70
CA ASN A 10 38.70 -32.78 -5.99
C ASN A 10 39.41 -31.43 -6.09
N LYS A 11 40.66 -31.31 -5.63
CA LYS A 11 41.44 -30.06 -5.63
C LYS A 11 41.49 -29.36 -6.98
N GLU A 12 41.67 -30.09 -8.08
CA GLU A 12 41.74 -29.50 -9.41
C GLU A 12 40.41 -28.83 -9.81
N LYS A 13 39.28 -29.44 -9.44
CA LYS A 13 37.95 -28.89 -9.69
C LYS A 13 37.70 -27.64 -8.86
N TRP A 14 38.09 -27.65 -7.58
CA TRP A 14 37.94 -26.48 -6.71
C TRP A 14 38.76 -25.29 -7.21
N ILE A 15 40.01 -25.53 -7.64
CA ILE A 15 40.87 -24.47 -8.21
C ILE A 15 40.31 -23.97 -9.54
N ALA A 16 39.82 -24.86 -10.41
CA ALA A 16 39.21 -24.47 -11.68
C ALA A 16 37.96 -23.61 -11.45
N PHE A 17 37.10 -24.02 -10.51
CA PHE A 17 35.92 -23.26 -10.13
C PHE A 17 36.31 -21.91 -9.51
N GLU A 18 37.24 -21.88 -8.55
CA GLU A 18 37.74 -20.64 -7.94
C GLU A 18 38.27 -19.66 -8.99
N LYS A 19 39.02 -20.13 -9.99
CA LYS A 19 39.47 -19.32 -11.14
C LYS A 19 38.29 -18.81 -11.97
N ALA A 20 37.32 -19.66 -12.30
CA ALA A 20 36.14 -19.29 -13.09
C ALA A 20 35.33 -18.16 -12.41
N ILE A 21 35.11 -18.26 -11.09
CA ILE A 21 34.37 -17.24 -10.35
C ILE A 21 35.21 -15.95 -10.16
N ASN A 22 36.54 -16.04 -10.16
CA ASN A 22 37.42 -14.87 -9.97
C ASN A 22 37.75 -14.10 -11.25
N LEU A 23 37.89 -14.77 -12.39
CA LEU A 23 38.28 -14.14 -13.66
C LEU A 23 37.14 -13.40 -14.36
N GLY A 24 35.89 -13.58 -13.91
CA GLY A 24 34.74 -12.78 -14.38
C GLY A 24 34.48 -12.83 -15.89
N ALA A 25 35.03 -13.82 -16.60
CA ALA A 25 35.08 -13.83 -18.06
C ALA A 25 34.48 -15.13 -18.62
N SER A 26 33.34 -14.99 -19.31
CA SER A 26 32.83 -15.93 -20.32
C SER A 26 32.59 -17.39 -19.92
N THR A 27 32.40 -17.71 -18.64
CA THR A 27 32.01 -19.07 -18.23
C THR A 27 30.51 -19.25 -18.42
N ASP A 28 30.10 -20.36 -19.02
CA ASP A 28 28.69 -20.73 -19.20
C ASP A 28 27.97 -20.74 -17.83
N PRO A 29 26.82 -20.04 -17.69
CA PRO A 29 26.01 -20.08 -16.47
C PRO A 29 25.72 -21.50 -15.95
N ASP A 30 25.54 -22.47 -16.85
CA ASP A 30 25.26 -23.86 -16.47
C ASP A 30 26.50 -24.54 -15.87
N GLU A 31 27.70 -24.23 -16.36
CA GLU A 31 28.96 -24.71 -15.77
C GLU A 31 29.21 -24.12 -14.38
N LEU A 32 28.88 -22.84 -14.17
CA LEU A 32 28.97 -22.20 -12.85
C LEU A 32 27.96 -22.80 -11.85
N ALA A 33 26.75 -23.11 -12.30
CA ALA A 33 25.74 -23.76 -11.48
C ALA A 33 26.16 -25.18 -11.09
N ASN A 34 26.66 -25.97 -12.05
CA ASN A 34 27.16 -27.33 -11.81
C ASN A 34 28.37 -27.33 -10.87
N GLY A 35 29.32 -26.41 -11.07
CA GLY A 35 30.48 -26.24 -10.19
C GLY A 35 30.08 -25.85 -8.76
N TYR A 36 29.07 -24.99 -8.61
CA TYR A 36 28.53 -24.62 -7.29
C TYR A 36 27.86 -25.81 -6.59
N ILE A 37 27.03 -26.58 -7.29
CA ILE A 37 26.39 -27.79 -6.74
C ILE A 37 27.47 -28.77 -6.26
N GLN A 38 28.49 -29.03 -7.09
CA GLN A 38 29.58 -29.93 -6.74
C GLN A 38 30.35 -29.44 -5.50
N LEU A 39 30.68 -28.15 -5.43
CA LEU A 39 31.33 -27.55 -4.28
C LEU A 39 30.49 -27.69 -3.00
N THR A 40 29.17 -27.46 -3.07
CA THR A 40 28.29 -27.60 -1.90
C THR A 40 28.16 -29.04 -1.42
N ASN A 41 28.18 -30.02 -2.33
CA ASN A 41 28.21 -31.44 -1.99
C ASN A 41 29.52 -31.82 -1.29
N ASP A 42 30.66 -31.34 -1.81
CA ASP A 42 31.97 -31.57 -1.21
C ASP A 42 32.09 -30.90 0.16
N LEU A 43 31.50 -29.70 0.32
CA LEU A 43 31.41 -29.02 1.62
C LEU A 43 30.59 -29.84 2.63
N ALA A 44 29.42 -30.34 2.24
CA ALA A 44 28.58 -31.17 3.10
C ALA A 44 29.30 -32.46 3.52
N TYR A 45 30.05 -33.08 2.59
CA TYR A 45 30.89 -34.23 2.89
C TYR A 45 31.99 -33.87 3.90
N ALA A 46 32.70 -32.77 3.69
CA ALA A 46 33.75 -32.31 4.60
C ALA A 46 33.21 -31.93 5.99
N GLN A 47 32.01 -31.36 6.09
CA GLN A 47 31.35 -31.10 7.38
C GLN A 47 31.09 -32.38 8.16
N THR A 48 30.71 -33.46 7.46
CA THR A 48 30.36 -34.74 8.09
C THR A 48 31.59 -35.54 8.53
N TYR A 49 32.64 -35.54 7.70
CA TYR A 49 33.79 -36.45 7.90
C TYR A 49 35.09 -35.76 8.35
N TYR A 50 35.20 -34.44 8.18
CA TYR A 50 36.43 -33.65 8.41
C TYR A 50 36.13 -32.32 9.14
N ALA A 51 35.30 -32.38 10.18
CA ALA A 51 34.70 -31.23 10.88
C ALA A 51 35.68 -30.16 11.41
N GLU A 52 36.96 -30.50 11.61
CA GLU A 52 38.00 -29.59 12.12
C GLU A 52 39.14 -29.37 11.10
N SER A 53 38.94 -29.76 9.85
CA SER A 53 39.98 -29.71 8.82
C SER A 53 40.15 -28.32 8.17
N LYS A 54 41.36 -28.06 7.67
CA LYS A 54 41.62 -26.90 6.80
C LYS A 54 40.85 -27.00 5.47
N THR A 55 40.58 -28.23 5.01
CA THR A 55 39.78 -28.48 3.80
C THR A 55 38.35 -27.97 3.98
N LEU A 56 37.73 -28.23 5.14
CA LEU A 56 36.40 -27.73 5.45
C LEU A 56 36.36 -26.18 5.42
N LEU A 57 37.33 -25.53 6.05
CA LEU A 57 37.42 -24.06 6.06
C LEU A 57 37.54 -23.50 4.64
N TYR A 58 38.43 -24.07 3.82
CA TYR A 58 38.61 -23.67 2.43
C TYR A 58 37.32 -23.82 1.60
N LEU A 59 36.63 -24.96 1.69
CA LEU A 59 35.39 -25.19 0.95
C LEU A 59 34.26 -24.26 1.40
N ASN A 60 34.20 -23.95 2.69
CA ASN A 60 33.21 -23.03 3.23
C ASN A 60 33.45 -21.59 2.74
N GLU A 61 34.69 -21.12 2.73
CA GLU A 61 35.08 -19.82 2.19
C GLU A 61 34.76 -19.73 0.69
N LEU A 62 35.17 -20.75 -0.08
CA LEU A 62 34.92 -20.79 -1.52
C LEU A 62 33.42 -20.83 -1.84
N ALA A 63 32.62 -21.58 -1.07
CA ALA A 63 31.17 -21.66 -1.25
C ALA A 63 30.47 -20.34 -0.93
N SER A 64 30.92 -19.65 0.11
CA SER A 64 30.43 -18.32 0.48
C SER A 64 30.75 -17.28 -0.61
N LEU A 65 31.99 -17.27 -1.11
CA LEU A 65 32.39 -16.40 -2.22
C LEU A 65 31.61 -16.69 -3.51
N ALA A 66 31.43 -17.98 -3.84
CA ALA A 66 30.64 -18.41 -4.98
C ALA A 66 29.18 -17.97 -4.86
N HIS A 67 28.57 -18.15 -3.68
CA HIS A 67 27.20 -17.72 -3.42
C HIS A 67 27.04 -16.21 -3.62
N GLN A 68 27.96 -15.41 -3.07
CA GLN A 68 27.95 -13.97 -3.25
C GLN A 68 28.14 -13.55 -4.70
N LYS A 69 28.96 -14.23 -5.50
CA LYS A 69 29.18 -13.84 -6.89
C LYS A 69 28.07 -14.30 -7.84
N ILE A 70 27.52 -15.49 -7.63
CA ILE A 70 26.45 -16.06 -8.46
C ILE A 70 25.10 -15.39 -8.14
N TYR A 71 24.75 -15.22 -6.85
CA TYR A 71 23.42 -14.76 -6.45
C TYR A 71 23.28 -13.24 -6.24
N LYS A 72 24.37 -12.48 -6.14
CA LYS A 72 24.30 -11.00 -5.99
C LYS A 72 23.90 -10.28 -7.29
N ASN A 73 23.89 -10.97 -8.43
CA ASN A 73 23.54 -10.41 -9.74
C ASN A 73 22.06 -10.57 -10.12
N LYS A 74 21.14 -10.62 -9.16
CA LYS A 74 19.75 -10.26 -9.47
C LYS A 74 19.70 -8.74 -9.61
N LYS A 75 19.97 -8.23 -10.82
CA LYS A 75 19.70 -6.82 -11.18
C LYS A 75 18.19 -6.59 -11.03
N GLU A 76 17.75 -6.23 -9.83
CA GLU A 76 16.43 -5.65 -9.63
C GLU A 76 16.40 -4.40 -10.53
N SER A 77 15.46 -4.38 -11.48
CA SER A 77 15.41 -3.29 -12.45
C SER A 77 15.33 -1.96 -11.69
N LYS A 78 16.01 -0.91 -12.16
CA LYS A 78 15.94 0.44 -11.56
C LYS A 78 14.51 0.98 -11.43
N ASN A 79 13.53 0.31 -12.07
CA ASN A 79 12.11 0.63 -12.07
C ASN A 79 11.26 -0.28 -11.16
N ARG A 80 11.83 -1.06 -10.24
CA ARG A 80 11.07 -2.00 -9.37
C ARG A 80 9.97 -1.31 -8.54
N ILE A 81 10.24 -0.09 -8.09
CA ILE A 81 9.25 0.74 -7.40
C ILE A 81 8.15 1.07 -8.41
N LEU A 82 8.47 1.71 -9.53
CA LEU A 82 7.48 2.10 -10.53
C LEU A 82 6.66 0.91 -11.08
N SER A 83 7.28 -0.26 -11.28
CA SER A 83 6.59 -1.47 -11.75
C SER A 83 5.52 -1.95 -10.77
N PHE A 84 5.71 -1.71 -9.46
CA PHE A 84 4.68 -2.00 -8.46
C PHE A 84 3.40 -1.20 -8.72
N TRP A 85 3.48 0.13 -8.81
CA TRP A 85 2.29 0.98 -9.01
C TRP A 85 1.70 0.87 -10.42
N ILE A 86 2.52 0.70 -11.46
CA ILE A 86 2.02 0.68 -12.84
C ILE A 86 1.46 -0.69 -13.22
N THR A 87 2.07 -1.79 -12.78
CA THR A 87 1.77 -3.11 -13.33
C THR A 87 1.35 -4.11 -12.25
N GLU A 88 2.19 -4.32 -11.23
CA GLU A 88 1.96 -5.40 -10.26
C GLU A 88 0.72 -5.16 -9.42
N PHE A 89 0.55 -3.95 -8.87
CA PHE A 89 -0.58 -3.60 -8.02
C PHE A 89 -1.91 -3.57 -8.80
N PRO A 90 -2.04 -2.90 -9.96
CA PRO A 90 -3.32 -2.88 -10.68
C PRO A 90 -3.75 -4.27 -11.18
N LEU A 91 -2.80 -5.11 -11.63
CA LEU A 91 -3.10 -6.51 -11.96
C LEU A 91 -3.65 -7.25 -10.73
N PHE A 92 -2.96 -7.13 -9.60
CA PHE A 92 -3.32 -7.75 -8.34
C PHE A 92 -4.66 -7.26 -7.78
N PHE A 93 -4.95 -5.97 -7.84
CA PHE A 93 -6.06 -5.35 -7.12
C PHE A 93 -7.42 -5.70 -7.71
N ARG A 94 -7.47 -6.08 -8.99
CA ARG A 94 -8.69 -6.50 -9.69
C ARG A 94 -9.48 -7.60 -8.97
N GLN A 95 -8.79 -8.50 -8.27
CA GLN A 95 -9.42 -9.59 -7.53
C GLN A 95 -10.18 -9.11 -6.27
N TYR A 96 -9.92 -7.89 -5.80
CA TYR A 96 -10.49 -7.32 -4.57
C TYR A 96 -11.53 -6.22 -4.81
N HIS A 97 -11.96 -6.00 -6.06
CA HIS A 97 -13.00 -5.00 -6.37
C HIS A 97 -14.32 -5.24 -5.61
N ASN A 98 -14.69 -6.50 -5.37
CA ASN A 98 -15.88 -6.80 -4.56
C ASN A 98 -15.69 -6.36 -3.10
N THR A 99 -14.51 -6.60 -2.52
CA THR A 99 -14.18 -6.13 -1.16
C THR A 99 -14.15 -4.61 -1.10
N LEU A 100 -13.65 -3.94 -2.15
CA LEU A 100 -13.71 -2.49 -2.27
C LEU A 100 -15.15 -1.99 -2.31
N GLY A 101 -16.03 -2.67 -3.06
CA GLY A 101 -17.46 -2.37 -3.11
C GLY A 101 -18.12 -2.48 -1.73
N ILE A 102 -17.78 -3.51 -0.95
CA ILE A 102 -18.26 -3.67 0.43
C ILE A 102 -17.77 -2.53 1.33
N ALA A 103 -16.48 -2.18 1.27
CA ALA A 103 -15.92 -1.05 2.03
C ALA A 103 -16.64 0.26 1.69
N PHE A 104 -16.86 0.51 0.40
CA PHE A 104 -17.58 1.67 -0.10
C PHE A 104 -19.03 1.71 0.42
N LEU A 105 -19.75 0.59 0.37
CA LEU A 105 -21.12 0.51 0.86
C LEU A 105 -21.22 0.79 2.37
N ILE A 106 -20.33 0.19 3.17
CA ILE A 106 -20.26 0.46 4.62
C ILE A 106 -20.08 1.97 4.86
N PHE A 107 -19.15 2.58 4.14
CA PHE A 107 -18.84 4.00 4.31
C PHE A 107 -19.99 4.92 3.89
N ILE A 108 -20.63 4.65 2.74
CA ILE A 108 -21.76 5.45 2.25
C ILE A 108 -22.99 5.31 3.15
N ILE A 109 -23.30 4.09 3.61
CA ILE A 109 -24.41 3.86 4.55
C ILE A 109 -24.15 4.61 5.85
N ALA A 110 -22.93 4.52 6.39
CA ALA A 110 -22.54 5.24 7.59
C ALA A 110 -22.62 6.77 7.41
N SER A 111 -22.22 7.28 6.23
CA SER A 111 -22.36 8.70 5.89
C SER A 111 -23.82 9.13 5.85
N ALA A 112 -24.70 8.34 5.23
CA ALA A 112 -26.14 8.60 5.24
C ALA A 112 -26.71 8.61 6.67
N ILE A 113 -26.30 7.66 7.51
CA ILE A 113 -26.69 7.64 8.94
C ILE A 113 -26.22 8.92 9.64
N GLY A 114 -24.97 9.32 9.46
CA GLY A 114 -24.43 10.55 10.04
C GLY A 114 -25.20 11.80 9.60
N SER A 115 -25.54 11.88 8.31
CA SER A 115 -26.33 12.99 7.77
C SER A 115 -27.76 13.02 8.32
N LEU A 116 -28.45 11.89 8.31
CA LEU A 116 -29.82 11.79 8.83
C LEU A 116 -29.88 12.13 10.33
N SER A 117 -28.92 11.64 11.12
CA SER A 117 -28.83 11.98 12.54
C SER A 117 -28.59 13.47 12.76
N ALA A 118 -27.70 14.10 11.98
CA ALA A 118 -27.40 15.53 12.08
C ALA A 118 -28.57 16.43 11.63
N ILE A 119 -29.43 16.00 10.70
CA ILE A 119 -30.63 16.75 10.31
C ILE A 119 -31.68 16.72 11.43
N ASN A 120 -31.85 15.57 12.08
CA ASN A 120 -32.91 15.36 13.07
C ASN A 120 -32.54 15.83 14.48
N ASP A 121 -31.25 15.88 14.81
CA ASP A 121 -30.76 16.29 16.12
C ASP A 121 -29.55 17.25 16.01
N ALA A 122 -29.78 18.51 16.38
CA ALA A 122 -28.74 19.55 16.34
C ALA A 122 -27.58 19.30 17.32
N THR A 123 -27.78 18.47 18.35
CA THR A 123 -26.72 18.11 19.31
C THR A 123 -25.77 17.04 18.75
N PHE A 124 -26.25 16.24 17.77
CA PHE A 124 -25.48 15.16 17.16
C PHE A 124 -24.19 15.66 16.50
N VAL A 125 -24.24 16.83 15.84
CA VAL A 125 -23.05 17.43 15.22
C VAL A 125 -21.95 17.70 16.25
N ARG A 126 -22.33 18.23 17.43
CA ARG A 126 -21.37 18.50 18.52
C ARG A 126 -20.86 17.20 19.15
N LEU A 127 -21.70 16.17 19.26
CA LEU A 127 -21.28 14.86 19.74
C LEU A 127 -20.19 14.23 18.86
N ILE A 128 -20.33 14.36 17.53
CA ILE A 128 -19.43 13.72 16.56
C ILE A 128 -18.18 14.58 16.27
N LEU A 129 -18.33 15.88 16.07
CA LEU A 129 -17.24 16.78 15.69
C LEU A 129 -16.55 17.46 16.90
N GLY A 130 -17.23 17.50 18.05
CA GLY A 130 -16.77 18.18 19.26
C GLY A 130 -17.12 19.67 19.29
N ASP A 131 -17.33 20.19 20.49
CA ASP A 131 -17.70 21.60 20.70
C ASP A 131 -16.66 22.59 20.17
N ALA A 132 -15.37 22.28 20.32
CA ALA A 132 -14.29 23.14 19.85
C ALA A 132 -14.34 23.35 18.33
N TYR A 133 -14.47 22.26 17.56
CA TYR A 133 -14.56 22.33 16.10
C TYR A 133 -15.80 23.09 15.64
N VAL A 134 -16.95 22.80 16.26
CA VAL A 134 -18.23 23.44 15.91
C VAL A 134 -18.19 24.93 16.21
N ASN A 135 -17.70 25.34 17.39
CA ASN A 135 -17.62 26.75 17.77
C ASN A 135 -16.69 27.53 16.85
N GLU A 136 -15.50 26.98 16.55
CA GLU A 136 -14.55 27.61 15.64
C GLU A 136 -15.13 27.77 14.24
N THR A 137 -15.81 26.73 13.74
CA THR A 137 -16.44 26.79 12.41
C THR A 137 -17.60 27.79 12.37
N LEU A 138 -18.40 27.91 13.43
CA LEU A 138 -19.43 28.94 13.53
C LEU A 138 -18.85 30.36 13.52
N ASN A 139 -17.74 30.58 14.22
CA ASN A 139 -17.02 31.87 14.18
C ASN A 139 -16.52 32.18 12.77
N ASN A 140 -15.95 31.19 12.09
CA ASN A 140 -15.48 31.31 10.71
C ASN A 140 -16.61 31.63 9.72
N ILE A 141 -17.78 30.98 9.89
CA ILE A 141 -19.00 31.30 9.12
C ILE A 141 -19.45 32.75 9.39
N ALA A 142 -19.46 33.18 10.66
CA ALA A 142 -19.83 34.55 11.02
C ALA A 142 -18.89 35.61 10.44
N ASN A 143 -17.60 35.26 10.27
CA ASN A 143 -16.59 36.09 9.63
C ASN A 143 -16.60 36.01 8.08
N GLY A 144 -17.54 35.26 7.49
CA GLY A 144 -17.72 35.15 6.04
C GLY A 144 -16.81 34.13 5.35
N ASP A 145 -16.11 33.27 6.09
CA ASP A 145 -15.16 32.30 5.54
C ASP A 145 -15.33 30.90 6.16
N PRO A 146 -16.35 30.13 5.75
CA PRO A 146 -16.73 28.86 6.37
C PRO A 146 -15.62 27.80 6.44
N ALA A 147 -14.62 27.89 5.55
CA ALA A 147 -13.53 26.93 5.44
C ALA A 147 -12.19 27.49 5.95
N ALA A 148 -12.20 28.60 6.70
CA ALA A 148 -11.00 29.19 7.31
C ALA A 148 -10.23 28.24 8.23
N ILE A 149 -10.89 27.21 8.78
CA ILE A 149 -10.24 26.21 9.64
C ILE A 149 -9.10 25.45 8.93
N TYR A 150 -9.15 25.37 7.59
CA TYR A 150 -8.12 24.74 6.74
C TYR A 150 -6.97 25.71 6.38
N LYS A 151 -7.02 26.96 6.86
CA LYS A 151 -6.05 28.02 6.52
C LYS A 151 -5.10 28.37 7.66
N GLY A 152 -5.29 27.81 8.84
CA GLY A 152 -4.40 27.98 9.98
C GLY A 152 -3.02 27.35 9.77
N GLY A 153 -2.00 27.86 10.45
CA GLY A 153 -0.65 27.30 10.44
C GLY A 153 0.15 27.52 9.14
N SER A 154 1.38 26.99 9.11
CA SER A 154 2.26 27.08 7.93
C SER A 154 1.87 26.07 6.83
N GLU A 155 2.02 26.45 5.56
CA GLU A 155 1.69 25.62 4.39
C GLU A 155 2.36 24.25 4.45
N ILE A 156 3.68 24.23 4.69
CA ILE A 156 4.48 23.01 4.83
C ILE A 156 4.10 22.21 6.09
N GLY A 157 3.75 22.90 7.18
CA GLY A 157 3.34 22.27 8.44
C GLY A 157 2.00 21.53 8.30
N SER A 158 1.02 22.17 7.67
CA SER A 158 -0.26 21.53 7.34
C SER A 158 -0.06 20.38 6.36
N PHE A 159 0.65 20.60 5.24
CA PHE A 159 0.97 19.55 4.27
C PHE A 159 1.50 18.26 4.93
N LEU A 160 2.55 18.40 5.74
CA LEU A 160 3.16 17.26 6.43
C LEU A 160 2.24 16.66 7.50
N GLY A 161 1.59 17.49 8.31
CA GLY A 161 0.72 17.05 9.40
C GLY A 161 -0.48 16.25 8.91
N ILE A 162 -1.17 16.74 7.88
CA ILE A 162 -2.32 16.07 7.26
C ILE A 162 -1.89 14.78 6.57
N THR A 163 -0.81 14.83 5.79
CA THR A 163 -0.29 13.63 5.11
C THR A 163 0.02 12.52 6.12
N ILE A 164 0.73 12.84 7.22
CA ILE A 164 1.06 11.89 8.28
C ILE A 164 -0.21 11.39 8.98
N ASN A 165 -1.16 12.26 9.28
CA ASN A 165 -2.41 11.90 9.94
C ASN A 165 -3.23 10.92 9.08
N ASN A 166 -3.37 11.20 7.79
CA ASN A 166 -4.12 10.36 6.87
C ASN A 166 -3.45 9.00 6.65
N ILE A 167 -2.12 8.98 6.51
CA ILE A 167 -1.35 7.74 6.49
C ILE A 167 -1.60 6.94 7.78
N ARG A 168 -1.55 7.60 8.95
CA ARG A 168 -1.84 6.96 10.23
C ARG A 168 -3.25 6.37 10.27
N VAL A 169 -4.28 7.12 9.84
CA VAL A 169 -5.67 6.62 9.78
C VAL A 169 -5.78 5.41 8.85
N ALA A 170 -5.13 5.40 7.69
CA ALA A 170 -5.11 4.24 6.81
C ALA A 170 -4.42 3.02 7.43
N PHE A 171 -3.26 3.22 8.08
CA PHE A 171 -2.59 2.14 8.79
C PHE A 171 -3.40 1.62 9.96
N LEU A 172 -4.13 2.48 10.68
CA LEU A 172 -5.06 2.07 11.72
C LEU A 172 -6.24 1.26 11.14
N ALA A 173 -6.88 1.74 10.07
CA ALA A 173 -7.96 1.02 9.40
C ALA A 173 -7.52 -0.40 8.96
N PHE A 174 -6.31 -0.50 8.44
CA PHE A 174 -5.65 -1.77 8.13
C PHE A 174 -5.37 -2.59 9.40
N ALA A 175 -4.65 -2.04 10.38
CA ALA A 175 -4.22 -2.75 11.58
C ALA A 175 -5.39 -3.25 12.43
N PHE A 176 -6.52 -2.54 12.47
CA PHE A 176 -7.74 -3.00 13.15
C PHE A 176 -8.36 -4.24 12.48
N GLY A 177 -8.00 -4.54 11.23
CA GLY A 177 -8.30 -5.80 10.56
C GLY A 177 -7.63 -7.02 11.21
N VAL A 178 -6.65 -6.82 12.11
CA VAL A 178 -5.96 -7.90 12.85
C VAL A 178 -6.93 -8.59 13.81
N ILE A 179 -7.83 -7.82 14.43
CA ILE A 179 -8.78 -8.37 15.41
C ILE A 179 -9.84 -9.18 14.65
N THR A 180 -10.43 -8.61 13.58
CA THR A 180 -11.26 -9.23 12.52
C THR A 180 -11.66 -8.14 11.51
N SER A 181 -12.45 -8.46 10.47
CA SER A 181 -13.08 -7.46 9.58
C SER A 181 -13.98 -6.46 10.31
N ILE A 182 -14.45 -6.77 11.53
CA ILE A 182 -15.30 -5.89 12.33
C ILE A 182 -14.54 -4.63 12.75
N GLY A 183 -13.26 -4.76 13.12
CA GLY A 183 -12.45 -3.61 13.52
C GLY A 183 -12.32 -2.59 12.40
N THR A 184 -12.06 -3.06 11.18
CA THR A 184 -12.01 -2.18 10.01
C THR A 184 -13.38 -1.60 9.65
N ALA A 185 -14.46 -2.39 9.76
CA ALA A 185 -15.81 -1.89 9.53
C ALA A 185 -16.19 -0.76 10.51
N TYR A 186 -15.76 -0.86 11.78
CA TYR A 186 -15.96 0.22 12.76
C TYR A 186 -15.23 1.51 12.36
N ILE A 187 -13.98 1.43 11.88
CA ILE A 187 -13.23 2.60 11.41
C ILE A 187 -13.93 3.25 10.20
N LEU A 188 -14.36 2.45 9.22
CA LEU A 188 -15.13 2.94 8.08
C LEU A 188 -16.46 3.58 8.51
N PHE A 189 -17.17 2.95 9.45
CA PHE A 189 -18.43 3.44 9.97
C PHE A 189 -18.25 4.78 10.69
N SER A 190 -17.28 4.88 11.60
CA SER A 190 -17.01 6.10 12.36
C SER A 190 -16.63 7.27 11.43
N ASN A 191 -15.73 7.04 10.46
CA ASN A 191 -15.36 8.07 9.49
C ASN A 191 -16.53 8.45 8.56
N GLY A 192 -17.36 7.49 8.16
CA GLY A 192 -18.56 7.76 7.38
C GLY A 192 -19.55 8.64 8.16
N VAL A 193 -19.91 8.25 9.39
CA VAL A 193 -20.80 9.04 10.26
C VAL A 193 -20.27 10.46 10.45
N MET A 194 -18.96 10.60 10.70
CA MET A 194 -18.29 11.89 10.81
C MET A 194 -18.45 12.74 9.56
N LEU A 195 -18.17 12.18 8.37
CA LEU A 195 -18.36 12.88 7.09
C LEU A 195 -19.82 13.30 6.88
N GLY A 196 -20.77 12.42 7.17
CA GLY A 196 -22.19 12.70 7.04
C GLY A 196 -22.66 13.85 7.93
N ALA A 197 -22.25 13.85 9.20
CA ALA A 197 -22.54 14.92 10.15
C ALA A 197 -21.88 16.25 9.72
N PHE A 198 -20.63 16.17 9.28
CA PHE A 198 -19.85 17.32 8.81
C PHE A 198 -20.49 18.00 7.58
N ILE A 199 -20.85 17.24 6.55
CA ILE A 199 -21.49 17.79 5.34
C ILE A 199 -22.84 18.46 5.68
N THR A 200 -23.62 17.79 6.55
CA THR A 200 -24.94 18.26 6.98
C THR A 200 -24.85 19.52 7.83
N PHE A 201 -23.78 19.65 8.63
CA PHE A 201 -23.55 20.86 9.41
C PHE A 201 -23.43 22.10 8.51
N PHE A 202 -22.62 22.05 7.45
CA PHE A 202 -22.55 23.17 6.49
C PHE A 202 -23.85 23.38 5.71
N TYR A 203 -24.60 22.31 5.43
CA TYR A 203 -25.93 22.40 4.83
C TYR A 203 -26.91 23.18 5.70
N THR A 204 -27.04 22.81 6.97
CA THR A 204 -27.95 23.46 7.93
C THR A 204 -27.56 24.91 8.26
N LYS A 205 -26.32 25.32 7.97
CA LYS A 205 -25.84 26.70 8.11
C LYS A 205 -25.93 27.52 6.82
N GLY A 206 -26.49 26.98 5.74
CA GLY A 206 -26.70 27.70 4.48
C GLY A 206 -25.41 27.98 3.69
N VAL A 207 -24.30 27.35 4.06
CA VAL A 207 -22.96 27.55 3.46
C VAL A 207 -22.45 26.29 2.75
N PHE A 208 -23.36 25.38 2.40
CA PHE A 208 -23.04 24.09 1.79
C PHE A 208 -22.08 24.21 0.61
N PHE A 209 -22.46 24.97 -0.42
CA PHE A 209 -21.69 25.08 -1.65
C PHE A 209 -20.32 25.76 -1.42
N GLU A 210 -20.30 26.83 -0.62
CA GLU A 210 -19.09 27.59 -0.33
C GLU A 210 -18.06 26.77 0.46
N ALA A 211 -18.50 25.96 1.42
CA ALA A 211 -17.62 25.08 2.18
C ALA A 211 -17.19 23.88 1.33
N ASN A 212 -18.14 23.16 0.71
CA ASN A 212 -17.87 21.90 0.02
C ASN A 212 -16.93 22.10 -1.18
N LYS A 213 -17.00 23.23 -1.91
CA LYS A 213 -16.05 23.47 -3.02
C LYS A 213 -14.59 23.53 -2.58
N GLN A 214 -14.32 23.97 -1.35
CA GLN A 214 -12.96 24.03 -0.79
C GLN A 214 -12.57 22.70 -0.14
N ILE A 215 -13.48 22.11 0.63
CA ILE A 215 -13.24 20.84 1.34
C ILE A 215 -12.98 19.69 0.36
N TRP A 216 -13.77 19.58 -0.71
CA TRP A 216 -13.64 18.46 -1.64
C TRP A 216 -12.39 18.55 -2.53
N LEU A 217 -11.66 19.67 -2.57
CA LEU A 217 -10.39 19.77 -3.30
C LEU A 217 -9.43 18.64 -2.89
N HIS A 218 -9.23 18.48 -1.59
CA HIS A 218 -8.41 17.42 -1.00
C HIS A 218 -9.27 16.24 -0.54
N GLY A 219 -10.44 16.51 0.04
CA GLY A 219 -11.35 15.49 0.59
C GLY A 219 -11.76 14.40 -0.42
N THR A 220 -11.80 14.72 -1.72
CA THR A 220 -12.06 13.72 -2.78
C THR A 220 -11.06 12.56 -2.72
N ILE A 221 -9.77 12.87 -2.56
CA ILE A 221 -8.72 11.86 -2.49
C ILE A 221 -8.72 11.21 -1.11
N GLU A 222 -8.80 11.99 -0.04
CA GLU A 222 -8.71 11.47 1.33
C GLU A 222 -9.81 10.46 1.64
N ILE A 223 -11.07 10.82 1.37
CA ILE A 223 -12.21 9.95 1.62
C ILE A 223 -12.12 8.67 0.77
N SER A 224 -11.76 8.81 -0.50
CA SER A 224 -11.54 7.65 -1.38
C SER A 224 -10.48 6.71 -0.83
N VAL A 225 -9.37 7.28 -0.37
CA VAL A 225 -8.24 6.52 0.14
C VAL A 225 -8.56 5.87 1.50
N ILE A 226 -9.34 6.51 2.38
CA ILE A 226 -9.83 5.89 3.62
C ILE A 226 -10.66 4.64 3.29
N ILE A 227 -11.53 4.71 2.28
CA ILE A 227 -12.32 3.55 1.82
C ILE A 227 -11.40 2.43 1.28
N ILE A 228 -10.38 2.78 0.50
CA ILE A 228 -9.40 1.82 -0.03
C ILE A 228 -8.56 1.19 1.10
N ALA A 229 -8.16 1.96 2.12
CA ALA A 229 -7.49 1.45 3.31
C ALA A 229 -8.41 0.55 4.13
N GLY A 230 -9.70 0.87 4.19
CA GLY A 230 -10.72 -0.03 4.76
C GLY A 230 -10.85 -1.33 3.97
N CYS A 231 -10.78 -1.28 2.63
CA CYS A 231 -10.70 -2.50 1.82
C CYS A 231 -9.48 -3.35 2.22
N ALA A 232 -8.31 -2.73 2.43
CA ALA A 232 -7.11 -3.42 2.91
C ALA A 232 -7.31 -4.15 4.25
N GLY A 233 -7.94 -3.48 5.22
CA GLY A 233 -8.25 -4.08 6.51
C GLY A 233 -9.27 -5.22 6.42
N LEU A 234 -10.30 -5.09 5.56
CA LEU A 234 -11.26 -6.16 5.27
C LEU A 234 -10.61 -7.36 4.58
N ILE A 235 -9.64 -7.15 3.67
CA ILE A 235 -8.87 -8.25 3.05
C ILE A 235 -8.15 -9.06 4.13
N MET A 236 -7.46 -8.38 5.05
CA MET A 236 -6.75 -9.04 6.14
C MET A 236 -7.73 -9.72 7.12
N GLY A 237 -8.77 -9.04 7.56
CA GLY A 237 -9.77 -9.60 8.49
C GLY A 237 -10.50 -10.82 7.91
N ASN A 238 -10.89 -10.75 6.64
CA ASN A 238 -11.57 -11.87 5.96
C ASN A 238 -10.67 -13.08 5.80
N SER A 239 -9.35 -12.89 5.72
CA SER A 239 -8.42 -14.01 5.63
C SER A 239 -8.35 -14.86 6.91
N ILE A 240 -8.71 -14.28 8.07
CA ILE A 240 -8.88 -15.02 9.33
C ILE A 240 -10.22 -15.76 9.35
N LEU A 241 -11.30 -15.04 8.99
CA LEU A 241 -12.68 -15.52 9.05
C LEU A 241 -12.97 -16.61 8.01
N PHE A 242 -12.42 -16.46 6.81
CA PHE A 242 -12.69 -17.31 5.65
C PHE A 242 -11.38 -17.83 5.03
N PRO A 243 -10.68 -18.76 5.71
CA PRO A 243 -9.35 -19.22 5.28
C PRO A 243 -9.36 -20.14 4.04
N LYS A 244 -10.55 -20.49 3.54
CA LYS A 244 -10.76 -21.48 2.46
C LYS A 244 -10.05 -22.79 2.81
N THR A 245 -9.15 -23.27 1.95
CA THR A 245 -8.39 -24.51 2.12
C THR A 245 -7.06 -24.33 2.85
N TYR A 246 -6.69 -23.09 3.22
CA TYR A 246 -5.44 -22.83 3.94
C TYR A 246 -5.62 -22.96 5.45
N ALA A 247 -4.54 -23.31 6.15
CA ALA A 247 -4.48 -23.12 7.60
C ALA A 247 -4.67 -21.62 7.92
N ARG A 248 -5.43 -21.29 8.99
CA ARG A 248 -5.77 -19.90 9.36
C ARG A 248 -4.55 -18.98 9.42
N ARG A 249 -3.43 -19.44 9.99
CA ARG A 249 -2.17 -18.67 10.06
C ARG A 249 -1.61 -18.35 8.67
N VAL A 250 -1.67 -19.30 7.74
CA VAL A 250 -1.19 -19.12 6.36
C VAL A 250 -2.11 -18.19 5.59
N SER A 251 -3.43 -18.38 5.73
CA SER A 251 -4.42 -17.47 5.15
C SER A 251 -4.23 -16.04 5.65
N PHE A 252 -4.08 -15.87 6.96
CA PHE A 252 -3.81 -14.58 7.58
C PHE A 252 -2.53 -13.92 7.04
N MET A 253 -1.44 -14.67 6.94
CA MET A 253 -0.19 -14.14 6.39
C MET A 253 -0.34 -13.69 4.93
N LYS A 254 -1.15 -14.39 4.13
CA LYS A 254 -1.48 -13.98 2.75
C LYS A 254 -2.33 -12.71 2.74
N GLY A 255 -3.42 -12.69 3.51
CA GLY A 255 -4.30 -11.53 3.62
C GLY A 255 -3.60 -10.28 4.16
N ALA A 256 -2.68 -10.43 5.10
CA ALA A 256 -1.87 -9.33 5.62
C ALA A 256 -0.91 -8.78 4.57
N LYS A 257 -0.25 -9.65 3.79
CA LYS A 257 0.62 -9.21 2.67
C LYS A 257 -0.19 -8.50 1.59
N ASP A 258 -1.36 -9.05 1.25
CA ASP A 258 -2.22 -8.50 0.21
C ASP A 258 -2.85 -7.18 0.65
N GLY A 259 -3.32 -7.07 1.89
CA GLY A 259 -3.76 -5.81 2.49
C GLY A 259 -2.64 -4.77 2.57
N LEU A 260 -1.42 -5.17 2.93
CA LEU A 260 -0.27 -4.25 2.96
C LEU A 260 0.02 -3.66 1.58
N LYS A 261 -0.07 -4.44 0.49
CA LYS A 261 0.07 -3.89 -0.88
C LYS A 261 -0.97 -2.81 -1.16
N VAL A 262 -2.21 -3.01 -0.71
CA VAL A 262 -3.28 -2.01 -0.84
C VAL A 262 -2.95 -0.75 -0.05
N VAL A 263 -2.52 -0.84 1.21
CA VAL A 263 -2.11 0.35 2.00
C VAL A 263 -0.92 1.06 1.37
N VAL A 264 0.09 0.33 0.89
CA VAL A 264 1.26 0.96 0.24
C VAL A 264 0.85 1.68 -1.04
N SER A 265 -0.15 1.16 -1.78
CA SER A 265 -0.66 1.81 -2.98
C SER A 265 -1.24 3.20 -2.71
N THR A 266 -1.73 3.47 -1.50
CA THR A 266 -2.42 4.72 -1.17
C THR A 266 -1.48 5.87 -0.81
N ILE A 267 -0.22 5.58 -0.47
CA ILE A 267 0.74 6.58 0.01
C ILE A 267 0.91 7.75 -0.98
N PRO A 268 1.10 7.54 -2.30
CA PRO A 268 1.22 8.66 -3.25
C PRO A 268 -0.03 9.55 -3.27
N PHE A 269 -1.21 8.97 -3.10
CA PHE A 269 -2.47 9.71 -3.09
C PHE A 269 -2.60 10.58 -1.84
N PHE A 270 -2.16 10.11 -0.67
CA PHE A 270 -2.11 10.95 0.53
C PHE A 270 -1.16 12.12 0.39
N ILE A 271 -0.02 11.94 -0.28
CA ILE A 271 0.91 13.04 -0.57
C ILE A 271 0.24 14.06 -1.49
N ILE A 272 -0.48 13.62 -2.52
CA ILE A 272 -1.24 14.52 -3.41
C ILE A 272 -2.34 15.25 -2.62
N ALA A 273 -3.11 14.55 -1.79
CA ALA A 273 -4.16 15.15 -0.97
C ALA A 273 -3.61 16.21 -0.02
N GLY A 274 -2.56 15.88 0.73
CA GLY A 274 -1.90 16.82 1.61
C GLY A 274 -1.37 18.03 0.85
N PHE A 275 -0.83 17.84 -0.37
CA PHE A 275 -0.34 18.95 -1.18
C PHE A 275 -1.49 19.87 -1.60
N ILE A 276 -2.61 19.30 -2.05
CA ILE A 276 -3.81 20.05 -2.36
C ILE A 276 -4.28 20.83 -1.12
N GLU A 277 -4.31 20.22 0.06
CA GLU A 277 -4.74 20.92 1.26
C GLU A 277 -3.77 22.02 1.72
N GLY A 278 -2.48 21.68 1.80
CA GLY A 278 -1.44 22.56 2.31
C GLY A 278 -1.22 23.80 1.43
N PHE A 279 -1.39 23.67 0.11
CA PHE A 279 -1.09 24.74 -0.84
C PHE A 279 -2.32 25.26 -1.59
N ILE A 280 -3.22 24.39 -2.04
CA ILE A 280 -4.32 24.78 -2.95
C ILE A 280 -5.58 25.22 -2.19
N THR A 281 -6.01 24.47 -1.17
CA THR A 281 -7.24 24.74 -0.40
C THR A 281 -7.23 26.11 0.29
N ARG A 282 -6.05 26.70 0.51
CA ARG A 282 -5.88 28.03 1.11
C ARG A 282 -6.35 29.17 0.19
N TYR A 283 -6.35 28.97 -1.12
CA TYR A 283 -6.75 29.99 -2.10
C TYR A 283 -8.27 30.16 -2.16
N THR A 284 -8.79 31.09 -1.34
CA THR A 284 -10.24 31.27 -1.13
C THR A 284 -10.96 31.86 -2.33
N ASN A 285 -10.26 32.70 -3.09
CA ASN A 285 -10.79 33.39 -4.28
C ASN A 285 -10.63 32.55 -5.56
N MET A 286 -10.45 31.24 -5.43
CA MET A 286 -10.36 30.35 -6.58
C MET A 286 -11.67 30.37 -7.39
N PRO A 287 -11.62 30.58 -8.71
CA PRO A 287 -12.80 30.48 -9.56
C PRO A 287 -13.44 29.09 -9.46
N ASN A 288 -14.78 29.04 -9.37
CA ASN A 288 -15.53 27.78 -9.20
C ASN A 288 -15.16 26.72 -10.26
N TRP A 289 -14.99 27.13 -11.53
CA TRP A 289 -14.64 26.21 -12.61
C TRP A 289 -13.29 25.50 -12.35
N LEU A 290 -12.31 26.20 -11.77
CA LEU A 290 -11.00 25.64 -11.47
C LEU A 290 -11.10 24.65 -10.31
N ALA A 291 -11.87 24.98 -9.26
CA ALA A 291 -12.12 24.08 -8.14
C ALA A 291 -12.78 22.78 -8.61
N PHE A 292 -13.82 22.87 -9.45
CA PHE A 292 -14.50 21.69 -9.98
C PHE A 292 -13.62 20.86 -10.92
N ILE A 293 -12.71 21.46 -11.69
CA ILE A 293 -11.72 20.72 -12.48
C ILE A 293 -10.79 19.93 -11.58
N ILE A 294 -10.29 20.53 -10.49
CA ILE A 294 -9.39 19.83 -9.54
C ILE A 294 -10.14 18.66 -8.89
N ILE A 295 -11.35 18.90 -8.38
CA ILE A 295 -12.21 17.86 -7.78
C ILE A 295 -12.47 16.73 -8.79
N GLY A 296 -12.91 17.08 -10.01
CA GLY A 296 -13.24 16.11 -11.06
C GLY A 296 -12.02 15.30 -11.52
N THR A 297 -10.85 15.94 -11.65
CA THR A 297 -9.61 15.28 -12.02
C THR A 297 -9.12 14.34 -10.92
N SER A 298 -9.20 14.76 -9.66
CA SER A 298 -8.89 13.93 -8.49
C SER A 298 -9.80 12.70 -8.41
N LEU A 299 -11.11 12.88 -8.62
CA LEU A 299 -12.07 11.78 -8.62
C LEU A 299 -11.81 10.82 -9.78
N PHE A 300 -11.60 11.37 -10.99
CA PHE A 300 -11.26 10.58 -12.17
C PHE A 300 -9.98 9.78 -11.94
N LEU A 301 -8.94 10.38 -11.37
CA LEU A 301 -7.67 9.72 -11.09
C LEU A 301 -7.87 8.50 -10.17
N ILE A 302 -8.64 8.65 -9.08
CA ILE A 302 -8.95 7.55 -8.16
C ILE A 302 -9.74 6.44 -8.85
N ILE A 303 -10.85 6.79 -9.51
CA ILE A 303 -11.72 5.82 -10.19
C ILE A 303 -10.93 5.09 -11.28
N PHE A 304 -10.14 5.85 -12.05
CA PHE A 304 -9.31 5.29 -13.10
C PHE A 304 -8.29 4.31 -12.51
N TYR A 305 -7.50 4.73 -11.51
CA TYR A 305 -6.41 3.91 -10.99
C TYR A 305 -6.87 2.68 -10.20
N TYR A 306 -7.94 2.78 -9.40
CA TYR A 306 -8.39 1.69 -8.54
C TYR A 306 -9.50 0.82 -9.14
N ILE A 307 -10.18 1.27 -10.21
CA ILE A 307 -11.28 0.52 -10.83
C ILE A 307 -11.02 0.26 -12.31
N ALA A 308 -10.93 1.30 -13.14
CA ALA A 308 -10.85 1.11 -14.59
C ALA A 308 -9.53 0.45 -15.03
N TYR A 309 -8.40 0.93 -14.52
CA TYR A 309 -7.06 0.49 -14.92
C TYR A 309 -6.79 -0.99 -14.57
N PRO A 310 -7.11 -1.49 -13.36
CA PRO A 310 -7.08 -2.91 -13.03
C PRO A 310 -7.90 -3.78 -14.00
N ILE A 311 -9.09 -3.32 -14.40
CA ILE A 311 -9.96 -4.05 -15.35
C ILE A 311 -9.32 -4.10 -16.74
N LEU A 312 -8.87 -2.95 -17.25
CA LEU A 312 -8.23 -2.84 -18.56
C LEU A 312 -6.96 -3.68 -18.64
N LEU A 313 -6.12 -3.62 -17.61
CA LEU A 313 -4.84 -4.30 -17.59
C LEU A 313 -5.00 -5.83 -17.50
N ASN A 314 -5.93 -6.32 -16.68
CA ASN A 314 -6.25 -7.76 -16.62
C ASN A 314 -6.79 -8.26 -17.97
N THR A 315 -7.72 -7.52 -18.59
CA THR A 315 -8.28 -7.88 -19.91
C THR A 315 -7.18 -7.96 -20.98
N LYS A 316 -6.24 -7.01 -20.99
CA LYS A 316 -5.10 -7.02 -21.91
C LYS A 316 -4.17 -8.21 -21.65
N HIS A 317 -3.90 -8.52 -20.38
CA HIS A 317 -3.02 -9.62 -19.99
C HIS A 317 -3.61 -10.99 -20.37
N GLU A 318 -4.92 -11.19 -20.15
CA GLU A 318 -5.63 -12.41 -20.57
C GLU A 318 -5.56 -12.62 -22.09
N ARG A 319 -5.79 -11.56 -22.89
CA ARG A 319 -5.69 -11.64 -24.36
C ARG A 319 -4.30 -12.09 -24.82
N GLN A 320 -3.23 -11.56 -24.21
CA GLN A 320 -1.86 -11.92 -24.55
C GLN A 320 -1.55 -13.41 -24.28
N LEU A 321 -2.08 -13.95 -23.18
CA LEU A 321 -1.93 -15.37 -22.83
C LEU A 321 -2.66 -16.28 -23.82
N HIS A 322 -3.81 -15.85 -24.35
CA HIS A 322 -4.53 -16.61 -25.37
C HIS A 322 -3.83 -16.57 -26.74
N THR A 323 -3.27 -15.44 -27.15
CA THR A 323 -2.52 -15.32 -28.42
C THR A 323 -1.18 -16.04 -28.41
N ALA A 324 -0.56 -16.25 -27.24
CA ALA A 324 0.72 -16.99 -27.14
C ALA A 324 0.55 -18.52 -27.16
N LYS A 325 -0.70 -19.02 -27.08
CA LYS A 325 -1.03 -20.45 -27.03
C LYS A 325 -1.65 -20.98 -28.32
N GLY A 326 -1.94 -20.11 -29.30
CA GLY A 326 -2.47 -20.48 -30.63
C GLY A 326 -1.44 -20.19 -31.70
#